data_AF-A0A7S0RW86-F1
#
_entry.id   AF-A0A7S0RW86-F1
#
_cell.length_a   1.000
_cell.length_b   1.000
_cell.length_c   1.000
_cell.angle_alpha   90.00
_cell.angle_beta   90.00
_cell.angle_gamma   90.00
#
_symmetry.space_group_name_H-M   'P 1'
#
loop_
_entity.id
_entity.type
_entity.pdbx_description
1 polymer ?
#
loop_
_entity_poly.entity_id
_entity_poly.type
_entity_poly.pdbx_seq_one_letter_code
_entity_poly.pdbx_strand_id
1 'polypeptide(L)'
;FKNTLLGTQLVCRYRAGEARFTSDLITTLGIIQGAVTREATAAKHRVSASFNPSAAALQQSIAHVWPQLERQRTLKRNFQLLEGLAELKMQDPDVGSYLSPEYKKILNDSEAIRTAYKEQPQHLDHLTSLIKDLYQDFCKLTGISAPKQRMPMLEQLLADPRSTLDQVMDFMLGKL
;
A
#
# COMPACT_ATOMS: atom_id res chain seq x y z
N PHE A 1 -12.62 12.63 9.64
CA PHE A 1 -12.92 11.26 9.16
C PHE A 1 -11.70 10.38 9.35
N LYS A 2 -11.89 9.07 9.57
CA LYS A 2 -10.80 8.09 9.75
C LYS A 2 -10.95 6.96 8.75
N ASN A 3 -9.88 6.64 8.04
CA ASN A 3 -9.80 5.49 7.15
C ASN A 3 -9.81 4.19 7.98
N THR A 4 -10.68 3.24 7.65
CA THR A 4 -10.85 2.00 8.42
C THR A 4 -9.76 0.97 8.15
N LEU A 5 -9.10 1.03 6.99
CA LEU A 5 -8.04 0.11 6.60
C LEU A 5 -6.68 0.48 7.21
N LEU A 6 -6.31 1.77 7.11
CA LEU A 6 -4.99 2.27 7.48
C LEU A 6 -4.99 3.12 8.75
N GLY A 7 -6.16 3.49 9.26
CA GLY A 7 -6.28 4.36 10.43
C GLY A 7 -5.90 5.83 10.20
N THR A 8 -5.56 6.20 8.96
CA THR A 8 -5.23 7.56 8.54
C THR A 8 -6.42 8.51 8.66
N GLN A 9 -6.14 9.80 8.77
CA GLN A 9 -7.13 10.82 9.06
C GLN A 9 -7.34 11.74 7.85
N LEU A 10 -8.59 12.19 7.71
CA LEU A 10 -8.99 13.27 6.82
C LEU A 10 -9.67 14.34 7.68
N VAL A 11 -9.11 15.54 7.65
CA VAL A 11 -9.66 16.74 8.28
C VAL A 11 -10.22 17.64 7.20
N CYS A 12 -11.49 18.01 7.34
CA CYS A 12 -12.17 18.93 6.45
C CYS A 12 -12.53 20.19 7.24
N ARG A 13 -12.16 21.37 6.72
CA ARG A 13 -12.54 22.67 7.28
C ARG A 13 -13.26 23.47 6.21
N TYR A 14 -14.44 23.97 6.54
CA TYR A 14 -15.28 24.71 5.61
C TYR A 14 -15.55 26.11 6.13
N ARG A 15 -15.52 27.09 5.22
CA ARG A 15 -16.01 28.44 5.43
C ARG A 15 -16.69 28.93 4.17
N ALA A 16 -17.42 30.04 4.25
CA ALA A 16 -18.02 30.65 3.06
C ALA A 16 -16.93 30.92 2.00
N GLY A 17 -17.10 30.33 0.81
CA GLY A 17 -16.17 30.49 -0.31
C GLY A 17 -14.88 29.65 -0.26
N GLU A 18 -14.62 28.87 0.79
CA GLU A 18 -13.41 28.03 0.87
C GLU A 18 -13.66 26.71 1.60
N ALA A 19 -13.10 25.63 1.05
CA ALA A 19 -12.96 24.35 1.73
C ALA A 19 -11.48 23.95 1.76
N ARG A 20 -11.00 23.50 2.91
CA ARG A 20 -9.65 22.99 3.10
C ARG A 20 -9.71 21.53 3.54
N PHE A 21 -8.99 20.69 2.80
CA PHE A 21 -8.86 19.26 3.07
C PHE A 21 -7.41 18.97 3.45
N THR A 22 -7.21 18.19 4.51
CA THR A 22 -5.89 17.75 4.96
C THR A 22 -5.97 16.27 5.28
N SER A 23 -5.05 15.48 4.74
CA SER A 23 -5.07 14.02 4.82
C SER A 23 -3.65 13.48 4.94
N ASP A 24 -3.49 12.36 5.63
CA ASP A 24 -2.22 11.61 5.66
C ASP A 24 -1.95 10.85 4.35
N LEU A 25 -2.98 10.70 3.50
CA LEU A 25 -2.91 10.02 2.21
C LEU A 25 -3.22 10.98 1.05
N ILE A 26 -2.30 11.06 0.09
CA ILE A 26 -2.47 11.84 -1.14
C ILE A 26 -3.67 11.35 -1.97
N THR A 27 -3.89 10.04 -2.10
CA THR A 27 -5.02 9.49 -2.88
C THR A 27 -6.37 9.95 -2.34
N THR A 28 -6.52 10.12 -1.02
CA THR A 28 -7.74 10.68 -0.45
C THR A 28 -7.98 12.11 -0.95
N LEU A 29 -6.93 12.92 -1.06
CA LEU A 29 -7.03 14.28 -1.61
C LEU A 29 -7.30 14.27 -3.11
N GLY A 30 -6.68 13.36 -3.87
CA GLY A 30 -6.94 13.17 -5.29
C GLY A 30 -8.40 12.79 -5.58
N ILE A 31 -8.96 11.84 -4.81
CA ILE A 31 -10.38 11.45 -4.91
C ILE A 31 -11.29 12.63 -4.61
N ILE A 32 -11.04 13.38 -3.52
CA ILE A 32 -11.84 14.54 -3.15
C ILE A 32 -11.77 15.61 -4.23
N GLN A 33 -10.58 15.94 -4.73
CA GLN A 33 -10.41 16.93 -5.80
C GLN A 33 -11.20 16.53 -7.05
N GLY A 34 -11.11 15.26 -7.46
CA GLY A 34 -11.84 14.74 -8.62
C GLY A 34 -13.36 14.80 -8.43
N ALA A 35 -13.86 14.43 -7.25
CA ALA A 35 -15.28 14.49 -6.92
C ALA A 35 -15.78 15.94 -6.88
N VAL A 36 -15.11 16.83 -6.14
CA VAL A 36 -15.48 18.25 -6.02
C VAL A 36 -15.48 18.94 -7.38
N THR A 37 -14.46 18.69 -8.21
CA THR A 37 -14.36 19.30 -9.54
C THR A 37 -15.51 18.85 -10.45
N ARG A 38 -15.88 17.57 -10.39
CA ARG A 38 -17.00 17.01 -11.16
C ARG A 38 -18.33 17.64 -10.75
N GLU A 39 -18.61 17.69 -9.45
CA GLU A 39 -19.83 18.28 -8.90
C GLU A 39 -19.92 19.79 -9.20
N ALA A 40 -18.81 20.52 -9.03
CA ALA A 40 -18.74 21.93 -9.36
C ALA A 40 -19.03 22.19 -10.84
N THR A 41 -18.51 21.35 -11.73
CA THR A 41 -18.76 21.43 -13.18
C THR A 41 -20.24 21.20 -13.49
N ALA A 42 -20.85 20.16 -12.90
CA ALA A 42 -22.27 19.88 -13.08
C ALA A 42 -23.16 21.03 -12.59
N ALA A 43 -22.78 21.66 -11.48
CA ALA A 43 -23.47 22.83 -10.92
C ALA A 43 -23.10 24.17 -11.59
N LYS A 44 -22.22 24.17 -12.61
CA LYS A 44 -21.70 25.38 -13.27
C LYS A 44 -21.04 26.38 -12.30
N HIS A 45 -20.46 25.88 -11.21
CA HIS A 45 -19.67 26.67 -10.27
C HIS A 45 -18.20 26.65 -10.67
N ARG A 46 -17.59 27.84 -10.73
CA ARG A 46 -16.15 27.96 -10.94
C ARG A 46 -15.43 27.72 -9.61
N VAL A 47 -14.67 26.64 -9.53
CA VAL A 47 -13.84 26.31 -8.37
C VAL A 47 -12.38 26.36 -8.76
N SER A 48 -11.54 26.91 -7.89
CA SER A 48 -10.08 26.84 -7.99
C SER A 48 -9.57 25.88 -6.92
N ALA A 49 -8.80 24.89 -7.33
CA ALA A 49 -8.12 23.96 -6.43
C ALA A 49 -6.63 24.26 -6.46
N SER A 50 -6.00 24.35 -5.29
CA SER A 50 -4.55 24.40 -5.14
C SER A 50 -4.11 23.23 -4.27
N PHE A 51 -3.01 22.60 -4.67
CA PHE A 51 -2.35 21.56 -3.91
C PHE A 51 -0.89 21.97 -3.75
N ASN A 52 -0.33 21.74 -2.57
CA ASN A 52 1.10 21.97 -2.32
C ASN A 52 1.82 20.62 -2.30
N PRO A 53 2.30 20.13 -3.45
CA PRO A 53 2.96 18.84 -3.49
C PRO A 53 4.33 18.90 -2.83
N SER A 54 4.66 17.88 -2.06
CA SER A 54 6.03 17.67 -1.58
C SER A 54 6.40 16.20 -1.64
N ALA A 55 7.68 15.92 -1.93
CA ALA A 55 8.22 14.57 -1.84
C ALA A 55 8.05 13.98 -0.43
N ALA A 56 8.12 14.83 0.60
CA ALA A 56 7.85 14.46 1.99
C ALA A 56 6.41 13.94 2.19
N ALA A 57 5.40 14.58 1.59
CA ALA A 57 4.02 14.11 1.66
C ALA A 57 3.81 12.76 0.95
N LEU A 58 4.51 12.54 -0.17
CA LEU A 58 4.50 11.24 -0.87
C LEU A 58 5.12 10.16 0.02
N GLN A 59 6.30 10.43 0.58
CA GLN A 59 6.99 9.51 1.47
C GLN A 59 6.14 9.15 2.69
N GLN A 60 5.54 10.14 3.34
CA GLN A 60 4.64 9.92 4.48
C GLN A 60 3.42 9.07 4.09
N SER A 61 2.79 9.38 2.96
CA SER A 61 1.62 8.61 2.49
C SER A 61 1.97 7.13 2.28
N ILE A 62 3.11 6.84 1.64
CA ILE A 62 3.54 5.46 1.38
C ILE A 62 3.98 4.78 2.67
N ALA A 63 4.65 5.49 3.58
CA ALA A 63 5.03 4.97 4.89
C ALA A 63 3.81 4.51 5.73
N HIS A 64 2.61 5.05 5.49
CA HIS A 64 1.39 4.54 6.11
C HIS A 64 0.88 3.21 5.52
N VAL A 65 1.13 2.97 4.23
CA VAL A 65 0.71 1.73 3.54
C VAL A 65 1.74 0.61 3.72
N TRP A 66 3.02 0.97 3.78
CA TRP A 66 4.17 0.07 3.74
C TRP A 66 4.15 -1.05 4.80
N PRO A 67 3.87 -0.80 6.09
CA PRO A 67 3.87 -1.85 7.10
C PRO A 67 2.83 -2.95 6.83
N GLN A 68 1.69 -2.59 6.25
CA GLN A 68 0.67 -3.56 5.86
C GLN A 68 1.13 -4.39 4.67
N LEU A 69 1.81 -3.78 3.69
CA LEU A 69 2.41 -4.49 2.56
C LEU A 69 3.45 -5.52 3.04
N GLU A 70 4.37 -5.11 3.93
CA GLU A 70 5.39 -6.00 4.51
C GLU A 70 4.76 -7.15 5.31
N ARG A 71 3.69 -6.86 6.07
CA ARG A 71 2.94 -7.88 6.79
C ARG A 71 2.34 -8.92 5.83
N GLN A 72 1.73 -8.49 4.73
CA GLN A 72 1.18 -9.42 3.74
C GLN A 72 2.28 -10.21 3.00
N ARG A 73 3.42 -9.59 2.68
CA ARG A 73 4.58 -10.28 2.10
C ARG A 73 5.13 -11.35 3.04
N THR A 74 5.23 -11.02 4.33
CA THR A 74 5.71 -11.95 5.37
C THR A 74 4.76 -13.13 5.54
N LEU A 75 3.45 -12.89 5.54
CA LEU A 75 2.44 -13.95 5.60
C LEU A 75 2.56 -14.90 4.41
N LYS A 76 2.73 -14.38 3.19
CA LYS A 76 2.95 -15.19 1.99
C LYS A 76 4.21 -16.06 2.10
N ARG A 77 5.32 -15.48 2.56
CA ARG A 77 6.57 -16.21 2.78
C ARG A 77 6.39 -17.32 3.83
N ASN A 78 5.76 -17.01 4.95
CA ASN A 78 5.52 -17.99 6.02
C ASN A 78 4.63 -19.13 5.56
N PHE A 79 3.62 -18.85 4.72
CA PHE A 79 2.79 -19.88 4.11
C PHE A 79 3.59 -20.78 3.16
N GLN A 80 4.44 -20.22 2.30
CA GLN A 80 5.30 -21.01 1.41
C GLN A 80 6.28 -21.90 2.19
N LEU A 81 6.87 -21.38 3.28
CA LEU A 81 7.72 -22.16 4.17
C LEU A 81 6.93 -23.27 4.89
N LEU A 82 5.71 -22.97 5.35
CA LEU A 82 4.84 -23.95 5.99
C LEU A 82 4.53 -25.13 5.07
N GLU A 83 4.24 -24.89 3.79
CA GLU A 83 3.98 -25.97 2.82
C GLU A 83 5.21 -26.89 2.69
N GLY A 84 6.41 -26.33 2.52
CA GLY A 84 7.64 -27.12 2.45
C GLY A 84 7.96 -27.86 3.76
N LEU A 85 7.76 -27.23 4.92
CA LEU A 85 7.98 -27.87 6.23
C LEU A 85 6.96 -28.99 6.50
N ALA A 86 5.72 -28.84 6.04
CA ALA A 86 4.69 -29.87 6.18
C ALA A 86 5.03 -31.10 5.32
N GLU A 87 5.54 -30.89 4.10
CA GLU A 87 6.03 -31.97 3.24
C GLU A 87 7.21 -32.71 3.87
N LEU A 88 8.19 -31.98 4.41
CA LEU A 88 9.32 -32.59 5.12
C LEU A 88 8.87 -33.43 6.32
N LYS A 89 7.90 -32.94 7.10
CA LYS A 89 7.36 -33.67 8.26
C LYS A 89 6.61 -34.95 7.86
N MET A 90 6.02 -35.00 6.67
CA MET A 90 5.42 -36.23 6.15
C MET A 90 6.47 -37.28 5.78
N GLN A 91 7.64 -36.85 5.29
CA GLN A 91 8.75 -37.74 4.90
C GLN A 91 9.59 -38.19 6.10
N ASP A 92 9.81 -37.29 7.06
CA ASP A 92 10.53 -37.53 8.31
C ASP A 92 9.69 -37.03 9.50
N PRO A 93 8.98 -37.94 10.20
CA PRO A 93 8.19 -37.59 11.38
C PRO A 93 9.01 -36.92 12.50
N ASP A 94 10.31 -37.18 12.57
CA ASP A 94 11.22 -36.66 13.60
C ASP A 94 11.86 -35.32 13.20
N VAL A 95 11.55 -34.76 12.02
CA VAL A 95 12.08 -33.47 11.54
C VAL A 95 11.93 -32.36 12.57
N GLY A 96 10.84 -32.40 13.34
CA GLY A 96 10.55 -31.44 14.40
C GLY A 96 11.60 -31.39 15.50
N SER A 97 12.42 -32.42 15.70
CA SER A 97 13.45 -32.45 16.75
C SER A 97 14.63 -31.51 16.45
N TYR A 98 15.08 -31.47 15.19
CA TYR A 98 16.29 -30.76 14.78
C TYR A 98 16.04 -29.46 14.00
N LEU A 99 14.79 -29.12 13.70
CA LEU A 99 14.44 -27.80 13.13
C LEU A 99 14.82 -26.65 14.09
N SER A 100 15.17 -25.50 13.49
CA SER A 100 15.39 -24.26 14.23
C SER A 100 14.11 -23.81 14.94
N PRO A 101 14.21 -23.02 16.03
CA PRO A 101 13.04 -22.50 16.74
C PRO A 101 12.07 -21.71 15.84
N GLU A 102 12.60 -20.99 14.84
CA GLU A 102 11.79 -20.22 13.89
C GLU A 102 10.89 -21.13 13.03
N TYR A 103 11.42 -22.23 12.49
CA TYR A 103 10.64 -23.17 11.69
C TYR A 103 9.66 -24.00 12.53
N LYS A 104 10.06 -24.36 13.75
CA LYS A 104 9.16 -24.98 14.74
C LYS A 104 7.94 -24.08 15.01
N LYS A 105 8.17 -22.77 15.17
CA LYS A 105 7.08 -21.81 15.36
C LYS A 105 6.13 -21.77 14.16
N ILE A 106 6.65 -21.76 12.93
CA ILE A 106 5.82 -21.79 11.71
C ILE A 106 4.93 -23.04 11.66
N LEU A 107 5.46 -24.22 12.01
CA LEU A 107 4.68 -25.46 12.10
C LEU A 107 3.60 -25.40 13.18
N ASN A 108 3.93 -24.83 14.35
CA ASN A 108 2.98 -24.66 15.45
C ASN A 108 1.85 -23.68 15.09
N ASP A 109 2.16 -22.62 14.35
CA ASP A 109 1.21 -21.58 13.93
C ASP A 109 0.46 -21.95 12.62
N SER A 110 0.55 -23.21 12.17
CA SER A 110 0.10 -23.65 10.84
C SER A 110 -1.36 -23.33 10.52
N GLU A 111 -2.30 -23.60 11.43
CA GLU A 111 -3.72 -23.31 11.22
C GLU A 111 -4.00 -21.81 11.09
N ALA A 112 -3.34 -20.99 11.91
CA ALA A 112 -3.46 -19.54 11.87
C ALA A 112 -2.90 -18.97 10.56
N ILE A 113 -1.74 -19.46 10.11
CA ILE A 113 -1.11 -19.07 8.84
C ILE A 113 -2.03 -19.45 7.66
N ARG A 114 -2.52 -20.69 7.61
CA ARG A 114 -3.43 -21.15 6.55
C ARG A 114 -4.72 -20.33 6.50
N THR A 115 -5.28 -20.00 7.66
CA THR A 115 -6.52 -19.22 7.77
C THR A 115 -6.30 -17.79 7.28
N ALA A 116 -5.27 -17.11 7.77
CA ALA A 116 -4.96 -15.74 7.36
C ALA A 116 -4.56 -15.66 5.87
N TYR A 117 -3.94 -16.70 5.32
CA TYR A 117 -3.51 -16.72 3.92
C TYR A 117 -4.68 -16.77 2.92
N LYS A 118 -5.88 -17.22 3.32
CA LYS A 118 -7.05 -17.32 2.41
C LYS A 118 -7.39 -15.99 1.73
N GLU A 119 -7.30 -14.88 2.46
CA GLU A 119 -7.60 -13.52 1.95
C GLU A 119 -6.33 -12.73 1.59
N GLN A 120 -5.14 -13.27 1.91
CA GLN A 120 -3.87 -12.59 1.72
C GLN A 120 -3.62 -12.12 0.27
N PRO A 121 -3.90 -12.91 -0.79
CA PRO A 121 -3.68 -12.46 -2.16
C PRO A 121 -4.48 -11.20 -2.50
N GLN A 122 -5.77 -11.16 -2.13
CA GLN A 122 -6.63 -10.01 -2.35
C GLN A 122 -6.14 -8.78 -1.56
N HIS A 123 -5.70 -8.97 -0.31
CA HIS A 123 -5.13 -7.88 0.48
C HIS A 123 -3.85 -7.32 -0.14
N LEU A 124 -2.96 -8.19 -0.64
CA LEU A 124 -1.71 -7.77 -1.27
C LEU A 124 -1.96 -7.00 -2.57
N ASP A 125 -2.90 -7.46 -3.39
CA ASP A 125 -3.31 -6.78 -4.64
C ASP A 125 -3.92 -5.41 -4.35
N HIS A 126 -4.75 -5.31 -3.31
CA HIS A 126 -5.34 -4.05 -2.88
C HIS A 126 -4.28 -3.04 -2.42
N LEU A 127 -3.33 -3.47 -1.58
CA LEU A 127 -2.24 -2.61 -1.10
C LEU A 127 -1.33 -2.16 -2.25
N THR A 128 -1.03 -3.05 -3.18
CA THR A 128 -0.24 -2.74 -4.39
C THR A 128 -0.97 -1.71 -5.26
N SER A 129 -2.27 -1.89 -5.47
CA SER A 129 -3.10 -0.94 -6.21
C SER A 129 -3.15 0.43 -5.53
N LEU A 130 -3.28 0.46 -4.20
CA LEU A 130 -3.29 1.71 -3.44
C LEU A 130 -1.97 2.50 -3.59
N ILE A 131 -0.82 1.84 -3.57
CA ILE A 131 0.48 2.49 -3.78
C ILE A 131 0.60 3.03 -5.22
N LYS A 132 0.10 2.29 -6.21
CA LYS A 132 0.05 2.76 -7.61
C LYS A 132 -0.85 4.00 -7.77
N ASP A 133 -2.02 3.98 -7.14
CA ASP A 133 -2.96 5.11 -7.17
C ASP A 133 -2.36 6.33 -6.47
N LEU A 134 -1.69 6.14 -5.32
CA LEU A 134 -0.93 7.18 -4.63
C LEU A 134 0.08 7.87 -5.53
N TYR A 135 0.86 7.08 -6.28
CA TYR A 135 1.84 7.64 -7.21
C TYR A 135 1.18 8.40 -8.36
N GLN A 136 0.13 7.81 -8.97
CA GLN A 136 -0.59 8.47 -10.05
C GLN A 136 -1.25 9.78 -9.61
N ASP A 137 -1.85 9.81 -8.43
CA ASP A 137 -2.50 10.99 -7.88
C ASP A 137 -1.48 12.06 -7.51
N PHE A 138 -0.34 11.68 -6.94
CA PHE A 138 0.77 12.61 -6.70
C PHE A 138 1.27 13.26 -8.00
N CYS A 139 1.47 12.47 -9.05
CA CYS A 139 1.83 12.98 -10.37
C CYS A 139 0.76 13.96 -10.90
N LYS A 140 -0.52 13.55 -10.91
CA LYS A 140 -1.62 14.42 -11.38
C LYS A 140 -1.67 15.75 -10.60
N LEU A 141 -1.54 15.68 -9.27
CA LEU A 141 -1.59 16.85 -8.38
C LEU A 141 -0.36 17.77 -8.50
N THR A 142 0.78 17.23 -8.93
CA THR A 142 2.00 18.00 -9.27
C THR A 142 1.98 18.57 -10.68
N GLY A 143 0.99 18.22 -11.50
CA GLY A 143 0.95 18.58 -12.92
C GLY A 143 1.88 17.75 -13.80
N ILE A 144 2.44 16.65 -13.26
CA ILE A 144 3.32 15.73 -13.98
C ILE A 144 2.49 14.53 -14.42
N SER A 145 2.64 14.05 -15.64
CA SER A 145 2.04 12.77 -16.01
C SER A 145 2.90 11.62 -15.47
N ALA A 146 2.32 10.74 -14.65
CA ALA A 146 3.00 9.51 -14.26
C ALA A 146 3.33 8.71 -15.54
N PRO A 147 4.59 8.34 -15.79
CA PRO A 147 4.93 7.61 -17.01
C PRO A 147 4.28 6.23 -16.95
N LYS A 148 3.32 5.96 -17.85
CA LYS A 148 2.63 4.64 -17.91
C LYS A 148 3.62 3.48 -18.01
N GLN A 149 4.75 3.70 -18.69
CA GLN A 149 5.84 2.74 -18.85
C GLN A 149 6.55 2.38 -17.52
N ARG A 150 6.46 3.23 -16.49
CA ARG A 150 7.03 2.99 -15.16
C ARG A 150 6.12 2.13 -14.27
N MET A 151 4.84 1.96 -14.61
CA MET A 151 3.89 1.22 -13.76
C MET A 151 4.27 -0.27 -13.61
N PRO A 152 4.63 -1.01 -14.68
CA PRO A 152 5.03 -2.40 -14.55
C PRO A 152 6.30 -2.56 -13.69
N MET A 153 7.24 -1.62 -13.78
CA MET A 153 8.47 -1.65 -12.96
C MET A 153 8.15 -1.39 -11.48
N LEU A 154 7.23 -0.47 -11.19
CA LEU A 154 6.74 -0.26 -9.82
C LEU A 154 6.08 -1.54 -9.28
N GLU A 155 5.25 -2.20 -10.07
CA GLU A 155 4.61 -3.47 -9.68
C GLU A 155 5.63 -4.56 -9.37
N GLN A 156 6.67 -4.70 -10.20
CA GLN A 156 7.76 -5.64 -9.95
C GLN A 156 8.50 -5.31 -8.65
N LEU A 157 8.79 -4.03 -8.41
CA LEU A 157 9.43 -3.58 -7.19
C LEU A 157 8.53 -3.86 -5.96
N LEU A 158 7.23 -3.63 -6.07
CA LEU A 158 6.26 -3.93 -5.00
C LEU A 158 6.01 -5.45 -4.81
N ALA A 159 6.31 -6.28 -5.81
CA ALA A 159 6.23 -7.72 -5.69
C ALA A 159 7.49 -8.35 -5.08
N ASP A 160 8.68 -7.74 -5.26
CA ASP A 160 9.93 -8.26 -4.69
C ASP A 160 9.93 -8.11 -3.15
N PRO A 161 9.97 -9.21 -2.38
CA PRO A 161 9.97 -9.14 -0.92
C PRO A 161 11.22 -8.48 -0.32
N ARG A 162 12.30 -8.33 -1.10
CA ARG A 162 13.54 -7.67 -0.68
C ARG A 162 13.53 -6.16 -0.92
N SER A 163 12.53 -5.65 -1.65
CA SER A 163 12.47 -4.22 -1.91
C SER A 163 12.16 -3.44 -0.64
N THR A 164 12.83 -2.29 -0.50
CA THR A 164 12.66 -1.39 0.65
C THR A 164 11.78 -0.20 0.27
N LEU A 165 11.25 0.47 1.30
CA LEU A 165 10.52 1.73 1.12
C LEU A 165 11.38 2.76 0.38
N ASP A 166 12.66 2.88 0.74
CA ASP A 166 13.58 3.85 0.12
C ASP A 166 13.77 3.59 -1.38
N GLN A 167 13.92 2.31 -1.79
CA GLN A 167 14.02 1.97 -3.20
C GLN A 167 12.75 2.33 -3.98
N VAL A 168 11.58 2.10 -3.39
CA VAL A 168 10.29 2.51 -3.98
C VAL A 168 10.19 4.03 -4.07
N MET A 169 10.64 4.74 -3.04
CA MET A 169 10.65 6.20 -3.03
C MET A 169 11.60 6.78 -4.08
N ASP A 170 12.82 6.26 -4.18
CA ASP A 170 13.80 6.68 -5.19
C ASP A 170 13.28 6.42 -6.60
N PHE A 171 12.60 5.29 -6.81
CA PHE A 171 11.92 4.99 -8.07
C PHE A 171 10.82 6.01 -8.38
N MET A 172 9.96 6.34 -7.43
CA MET A 172 8.86 7.28 -7.65
C MET A 172 9.34 8.72 -7.88
N LEU A 173 10.43 9.11 -7.23
CA LEU A 173 11.05 10.43 -7.35
C LEU A 173 11.98 10.55 -8.58
N GLY A 174 12.11 9.49 -9.38
CA GLY A 174 12.91 9.50 -10.61
C GLY A 174 14.42 9.50 -10.38
N LYS A 175 14.87 9.00 -9.22
CA LYS A 175 16.30 8.82 -8.88
C LYS A 175 16.85 7.46 -9.33
N LEU A 176 15.97 6.56 -9.77
CA LEU A 176 16.23 5.23 -10.33
C LEU A 176 15.64 5.09 -11.74
#